data_AF-A0A2V5VW79-F1
#
_entry.id   AF-A0A2V5VW79-F1
#
_cell.length_a   1.000
_cell.length_b   1.000
_cell.length_c   1.000
_cell.angle_alpha   90.00
_cell.angle_beta   90.00
_cell.angle_gamma   90.00
#
_symmetry.space_group_name_H-M   'P 1'
#
loop_
_entity.id
_entity.type
_entity.pdbx_description
1 polymer ?
#
loop_
_entity_poly.entity_id
_entity_poly.type
_entity_poly.pdbx_seq_one_letter_code
_entity_poly.pdbx_strand_id
1 'polypeptide(L)' 'AFWEYGEMKTTLDLPDKLMHEVKIRAVHEHKKLKHAIAELLEKGMAADRRGRGKLPKPVKLRGGAITTKELEAAINWGRD' A
#
# COMPACT_ATOMS: atom_id res chain seq x y z
N ALA A 1 32.60 -3.57 -3.31
CA ALA A 1 31.87 -2.79 -2.30
C ALA A 1 31.97 -3.54 -0.99
N PHE A 2 32.61 -2.95 0.03
CA PHE A 2 32.96 -3.58 1.31
C PHE A 2 31.74 -3.69 2.27
N TRP A 3 30.57 -4.05 1.74
CA TRP A 3 29.34 -4.07 2.52
C TRP A 3 28.54 -5.34 2.24
N GLU A 4 29.07 -6.49 2.64
CA GLU A 4 28.23 -7.64 3.00
C GLU A 4 27.98 -7.53 4.51
N TYR A 5 26.97 -6.76 4.90
CA TYR A 5 26.60 -6.61 6.31
C TYR A 5 25.44 -7.54 6.63
N GLY A 6 25.64 -8.45 7.58
CA GLY A 6 24.56 -9.19 8.24
C GLY A 6 23.60 -8.26 9.00
N GLU A 7 22.62 -8.84 9.71
CA GLU A 7 21.64 -8.08 10.51
C GLU A 7 22.34 -7.07 11.46
N MET A 8 22.13 -5.77 11.22
CA MET A 8 22.60 -4.70 12.09
C MET A 8 21.55 -4.38 13.16
N LYS A 9 21.98 -4.22 14.41
CA LYS A 9 21.12 -3.74 15.50
C LYS A 9 21.22 -2.23 15.59
N THR A 10 20.08 -1.55 15.48
CA THR A 10 20.01 -0.09 15.57
C THR A 10 19.11 0.32 16.72
N THR A 11 19.46 1.42 17.38
CA THR A 11 18.61 2.09 18.36
C THR A 11 18.09 3.36 17.73
N LEU A 12 16.77 3.55 17.72
CA LEU A 12 16.09 4.70 17.13
C LEU A 12 15.11 5.26 18.14
N ASP A 13 15.12 6.57 18.33
CA ASP A 13 14.11 7.26 19.14
C ASP A 13 12.84 7.45 18.31
N LEU A 14 11.78 6.74 18.69
CA LEU A 14 10.50 6.76 17.99
C LEU A 14 9.39 7.29 18.90
N PRO A 15 8.45 8.09 18.38
CA PRO A 15 7.26 8.50 19.15
C PRO A 15 6.49 7.26 19.65
N ASP A 16 6.06 7.28 20.92
CA ASP A 16 5.37 6.14 21.55
C ASP A 16 4.12 5.70 20.77
N LYS A 17 3.32 6.67 20.33
CA LYS A 17 2.12 6.40 19.51
C LYS A 17 2.45 5.62 18.24
N LEU A 18 3.52 6.00 17.54
CA LEU A 18 3.95 5.31 16.32
C LEU A 18 4.39 3.88 16.66
N MET A 19 5.16 3.71 17.73
CA MET A 19 5.64 2.40 18.16
C MET A 19 4.48 1.48 18.57
N HIS A 20 3.42 2.04 19.16
CA HIS A 20 2.18 1.33 19.48
C HIS A 20 1.49 0.79 18.22
N GLU A 21 1.32 1.63 17.20
CA GLU A 21 0.71 1.24 15.92
C GLU A 21 1.52 0.13 15.22
N VAL A 22 2.86 0.24 15.24
CA VAL A 22 3.76 -0.78 14.69
C VAL A 22 3.61 -2.11 15.43
N LYS A 23 3.49 -2.09 16.77
CA LYS A 23 3.26 -3.30 17.58
C LYS A 23 1.93 -3.97 17.24
N ILE A 24 0.84 -3.20 17.13
CA ILE A 24 -0.47 -3.74 16.72
C ILE A 24 -0.36 -4.43 15.37
N ARG A 25 0.29 -3.78 14.39
CA ARG A 25 0.50 -4.34 13.07
C ARG A 25 1.31 -5.65 13.11
N ALA A 26 2.37 -5.71 13.91
CA ALA A 26 3.17 -6.92 14.07
C ALA A 26 2.35 -8.09 14.65
N VAL A 27 1.47 -7.81 15.62
CA VAL A 27 0.54 -8.80 16.18
C VAL A 27 -0.45 -9.30 15.11
N HIS A 28 -1.09 -8.39 14.37
CA HIS A 28 -2.05 -8.76 13.33
C HIS A 28 -1.41 -9.55 12.18
N GLU A 29 -0.16 -9.25 11.82
CA GLU A 29 0.57 -9.98 10.77
C GLU A 29 1.26 -11.25 11.30
N HIS A 30 1.12 -11.59 12.59
CA HIS A 30 1.84 -12.68 13.26
C HIS A 30 3.36 -12.66 13.04
N LYS A 31 3.94 -11.45 13.01
CA LYS A 31 5.37 -11.22 12.76
C LYS A 31 6.08 -10.74 14.01
N LYS A 32 7.38 -11.04 14.10
CA LYS A 32 8.24 -10.37 15.09
C LYS A 32 8.35 -8.89 14.75
N LEU A 33 8.34 -8.07 15.79
CA LEU A 33 8.46 -6.62 15.68
C LEU A 33 9.66 -6.16 14.82
N LYS A 34 10.83 -6.80 14.96
CA LYS A 34 12.01 -6.49 14.14
C LYS A 34 11.79 -6.68 12.63
N HIS A 35 11.02 -7.71 12.24
CA HIS A 35 10.73 -8.00 10.84
C HIS A 35 9.67 -7.03 10.31
N ALA A 36 8.65 -6.72 11.11
CA ALA A 36 7.65 -5.72 10.75
C ALA A 36 8.28 -4.33 10.53
N ILE A 37 9.20 -3.91 11.41
CA ILE A 37 9.94 -2.65 11.27
C ILE A 37 10.82 -2.67 10.00
N ALA A 38 11.58 -3.74 9.77
CA ALA A 38 12.42 -3.86 8.58
C ALA A 38 11.59 -3.73 7.29
N GLU A 39 10.48 -4.48 7.18
CA GLU A 39 9.59 -4.39 6.02
C GLU A 39 8.97 -3.00 5.84
N LEU A 40 8.60 -2.33 6.93
CA LEU A 40 8.04 -0.98 6.87
C LEU A 40 9.08 0.01 6.33
N LEU A 41 10.32 -0.08 6.80
CA LEU A 41 11.43 0.76 6.34
C LEU A 41 11.74 0.48 4.86
N GLU A 42 11.82 -0.78 4.45
CA GLU A 42 12.03 -1.16 3.04
C GLU A 42 10.92 -0.61 2.13
N LYS A 43 9.65 -0.77 2.53
CA LYS A 43 8.49 -0.25 1.79
C LYS A 43 8.51 1.27 1.72
N GLY A 44 8.86 1.96 2.81
CA GLY A 44 9.00 3.41 2.84
C GLY A 44 10.08 3.92 1.89
N MET A 45 11.26 3.29 1.92
CA MET A 45 12.39 3.62 1.03
C MET A 45 12.07 3.32 -0.44
N ALA A 46 11.30 2.26 -0.72
CA ALA A 46 10.86 1.95 -2.07
C ALA A 46 9.76 2.88 -2.58
N ALA A 47 8.86 3.34 -1.70
CA ALA A 47 7.77 4.25 -2.04
C ALA A 47 8.28 5.61 -2.52
N ASP A 48 9.34 6.14 -1.89
CA ASP A 48 9.99 7.39 -2.31
C ASP A 48 10.56 7.29 -3.74
N ARG A 49 11.15 6.14 -4.08
CA ARG A 49 11.70 5.88 -5.42
C ARG A 49 10.64 5.69 -6.50
N ARG A 50 9.47 5.16 -6.12
CA ARG A 50 8.31 5.01 -6.99
C ARG A 50 7.51 6.31 -6.99
N GLY A 51 8.10 7.39 -7.52
CA GLY A 51 7.34 8.60 -7.85
C GLY A 51 6.03 8.20 -8.53
N ARG A 52 4.89 8.80 -8.11
CA ARG A 52 3.52 8.39 -8.51
C ARG A 52 3.53 7.95 -9.98
N GLY A 53 3.49 6.64 -10.20
CA GLY A 53 3.52 6.10 -11.55
C GLY A 53 2.46 6.80 -12.37
N LYS A 54 2.81 7.30 -13.56
CA LYS A 54 1.81 7.91 -14.44
C LYS A 54 0.72 6.87 -14.64
N LEU A 55 -0.48 7.15 -14.11
CA LEU A 55 -1.64 6.31 -14.37
C LEU A 55 -1.78 6.19 -15.89
N PRO A 56 -2.03 4.99 -16.43
CA PRO A 56 -2.31 4.86 -17.85
C PRO A 56 -3.46 5.81 -18.18
N LYS A 57 -3.35 6.49 -19.33
CA LYS A 57 -4.38 7.43 -19.76
C LYS A 57 -5.72 6.68 -19.78
N PRO A 58 -6.77 7.19 -19.10
CA PRO A 58 -8.06 6.53 -19.07
C PRO A 58 -8.53 6.17 -20.48
N VAL A 59 -8.94 4.92 -20.68
CA VAL A 59 -9.51 4.48 -21.94
C VAL A 59 -10.83 5.23 -22.14
N LYS A 60 -10.92 6.03 -23.20
CA LYS A 60 -12.17 6.70 -23.56
C LYS A 60 -13.17 5.63 -24.01
N LEU A 61 -14.23 5.43 -23.24
CA LEU A 61 -15.34 4.58 -23.65
C LEU A 61 -16.04 5.21 -24.87
N ARG A 62 -16.39 4.39 -25.85
CA ARG A 62 -17.14 4.81 -27.04
C ARG A 62 -18.58 5.10 -26.63
N GLY A 63 -18.83 6.30 -26.11
CA GLY A 63 -20.12 6.70 -25.54
C GLY A 63 -20.03 7.71 -24.39
N GLY A 64 -18.82 7.97 -23.86
CA GLY A 64 -18.65 8.88 -22.72
C GLY A 64 -18.70 8.15 -21.37
N ALA A 65 -18.85 8.91 -20.29
CA ALA A 65 -18.94 8.34 -18.95
C ALA A 65 -20.31 7.67 -18.76
N ILE A 66 -20.31 6.41 -18.32
CA ILE A 66 -21.54 5.69 -17.98
C ILE A 66 -22.14 6.36 -16.73
N THR A 67 -23.39 6.78 -16.84
CA THR A 67 -24.14 7.41 -15.76
C THR A 67 -24.76 6.35 -14.85
N THR A 68 -25.03 6.72 -13.59
CA THR A 68 -25.69 5.83 -12.63
C THR A 68 -27.03 5.30 -13.13
N LYS A 69 -27.76 6.13 -13.91
CA LYS A 69 -29.05 5.74 -14.51
C LYS A 69 -28.90 4.65 -15.57
N GLU A 70 -27.85 4.71 -16.39
CA GLU A 70 -27.56 3.70 -17.40
C GLU A 70 -27.14 2.37 -16.75
N LEU A 71 -26.41 2.43 -15.63
CA LEU A 71 -26.09 1.25 -14.81
C LEU A 71 -27.35 0.58 -14.26
N GLU A 72 -28.26 1.35 -13.65
CA GLU A 72 -29.52 0.83 -13.10
C GLU A 72 -30.41 0.23 -14.18
N ALA A 73 -30.52 0.89 -15.34
CA ALA A 73 -31.28 0.38 -16.48
C ALA A 73 -30.71 -0.95 -17.01
N ALA A 74 -29.38 -1.08 -17.10
CA ALA A 74 -28.73 -2.31 -17.54
C ALA A 74 -28.92 -3.46 -16.54
N ILE A 75 -28.88 -3.18 -15.24
CA ILE A 75 -29.15 -4.18 -14.19
C ILE A 75 -30.60 -4.68 -14.27
N ASN A 76 -31.56 -3.77 -14.47
CA ASN A 76 -32.98 -4.14 -14.62
C ASN A 76 -33.25 -4.94 -15.89
N TRP A 77 -32.59 -4.59 -17.01
CA TRP A 77 -32.75 -5.32 -18.28
C TRP A 77 -32.29 -6.78 -18.19
N GLY A 78 -31.26 -7.09 -17.40
CA GLY A 78 -30.76 -8.46 -17.23
C GLY A 78 -31.54 -9.33 -16.24
N ARG A 79 -32.67 -8.84 -15.71
CA ARG A 79 -33.49 -9.53 -14.70
C ARG A 79 -34.81 -10.09 -15.25
N ASP A 80 -35.15 -9.78 -16.50
CA ASP A 80 -36.22 -10.42 -17.30
C ASP A 80 -35.69 -11.66 -18.04
#